data_AF-A0A3R6Q073-F1
#
_entry.id   AF-A0A3R6Q073-F1
#
_cell.length_a   1.000
_cell.length_b   1.000
_cell.length_c   1.000
_cell.angle_alpha   90.00
_cell.angle_beta   90.00
_cell.angle_gamma   90.00
#
_symmetry.space_group_name_H-M   'P 1'
#
loop_
_entity.id
_entity.type
_entity.pdbx_description
1 polymer ?
#
loop_
_entity_poly.entity_id
_entity_poly.type
_entity_poly.pdbx_seq_one_letter_code
_entity_poly.pdbx_strand_id
1 'polypeptide(L)'
;MVRIVIYGEHAEETDGLEMMLRAILTEKQRWPVIHTYIGNLENYLHFVRGNPYLIMLVSARGEKGAQIVQRIRENNPAASLIWLSDEKNALEFWKLHANAFGLFPPEREQLEEVLTDCLSRTERRR
;
A
#
# COMPACT_ATOMS: atom_id res chain seq x y z
N MET A 1 -1.73 -1.48 -17.14
CA MET A 1 -1.13 -2.47 -16.24
C MET A 1 -0.74 -1.78 -14.94
N VAL A 2 -1.37 -2.21 -13.84
CA VAL A 2 -1.20 -1.64 -12.49
C VAL A 2 -0.16 -2.49 -11.76
N ARG A 3 0.80 -1.86 -11.07
CA ARG A 3 1.80 -2.56 -10.27
C ARG A 3 1.63 -2.20 -8.81
N ILE A 4 1.29 -3.19 -7.99
CA ILE A 4 1.09 -3.03 -6.55
C ILE A 4 2.15 -3.85 -5.83
N VAL A 5 2.78 -3.26 -4.82
CA VAL A 5 3.75 -3.95 -3.98
C VAL A 5 3.25 -3.88 -2.55
N ILE A 6 2.95 -5.04 -1.98
CA ILE A 6 2.38 -5.19 -0.65
C ILE A 6 3.51 -5.49 0.34
N TYR A 7 3.58 -4.72 1.42
CA TYR A 7 4.32 -5.09 2.62
C TYR A 7 3.32 -5.43 3.73
N GLY A 8 3.51 -6.56 4.39
CA GLY A 8 2.77 -6.92 5.60
C GLY A 8 3.69 -7.51 6.66
N GLU A 9 3.33 -7.34 7.93
CA GLU A 9 4.09 -7.94 9.04
C GLU A 9 3.81 -9.44 9.20
N HIS A 10 2.59 -9.88 8.85
CA HIS A 10 2.11 -11.25 9.05
C HIS A 10 1.47 -11.84 7.78
N ALA A 11 1.68 -13.12 7.51
CA ALA A 11 1.20 -13.78 6.30
C ALA A 11 -0.32 -13.83 6.21
N GLU A 12 -0.99 -14.26 7.29
CA GLU A 12 -2.45 -14.42 7.34
C GLU A 12 -3.20 -13.14 6.98
N GLU A 13 -2.70 -12.00 7.45
CA GLU A 13 -3.23 -10.67 7.20
C GLU A 13 -2.99 -10.20 5.76
N THR A 14 -1.87 -10.61 5.17
CA THR A 14 -1.42 -10.16 3.85
C THR A 14 -2.06 -10.98 2.72
N ASP A 15 -2.27 -12.27 2.94
CA ASP A 15 -2.89 -13.17 1.95
C ASP A 15 -4.33 -12.77 1.65
N GLY A 16 -5.13 -12.49 2.70
CA GLY A 16 -6.50 -12.03 2.55
C GLY A 16 -6.60 -10.68 1.81
N LEU A 17 -5.63 -9.80 2.07
CA LEU A 17 -5.54 -8.49 1.42
C LEU A 17 -5.18 -8.62 -0.07
N GLU A 18 -4.22 -9.48 -0.41
CA GLU A 18 -3.87 -9.75 -1.81
C GLU A 18 -5.07 -10.30 -2.59
N MET A 19 -5.82 -11.25 -2.02
CA MET A 19 -7.02 -11.80 -2.65
C MET A 19 -8.08 -10.73 -2.89
N MET A 20 -8.34 -9.88 -1.89
CA MET A 20 -9.32 -8.79 -2.00
C MET A 20 -8.91 -7.77 -3.07
N LEU A 21 -7.63 -7.37 -3.12
CA LEU A 21 -7.08 -6.48 -4.14
C LEU A 21 -7.24 -7.05 -5.55
N ARG A 22 -6.93 -8.35 -5.73
CA ARG A 22 -7.08 -9.03 -7.03
C ARG A 22 -8.54 -9.05 -7.47
N ALA A 23 -9.47 -9.33 -6.56
CA ALA A 23 -10.90 -9.34 -6.86
C ALA A 23 -11.39 -7.95 -7.35
N ILE A 24 -11.11 -6.90 -6.57
CA ILE A 24 -11.51 -5.52 -6.89
C ILE A 24 -10.95 -5.08 -8.26
N LEU A 25 -9.66 -5.34 -8.51
CA LEU A 25 -9.01 -4.90 -9.75
C LEU A 25 -9.49 -5.71 -10.97
N THR A 26 -9.76 -7.00 -10.79
CA THR A 26 -10.32 -7.85 -11.85
C THR A 26 -11.71 -7.38 -12.26
N GLU A 27 -12.56 -7.03 -11.29
CA GLU A 27 -13.90 -6.48 -11.56
C GLU A 27 -13.85 -5.16 -12.33
N LYS A 28 -12.83 -4.32 -12.05
CA LYS A 28 -12.56 -3.10 -12.81
C LYS A 28 -11.83 -3.34 -14.14
N GLN A 29 -11.68 -4.60 -14.58
CA GLN A 29 -10.97 -5.01 -15.80
C GLN A 29 -9.51 -4.50 -15.86
N ARG A 30 -8.88 -4.33 -14.70
CA ARG A 30 -7.48 -3.92 -14.57
C ARG A 30 -6.65 -5.11 -14.15
N TRP A 31 -5.72 -5.55 -15.00
CA TRP A 31 -4.78 -6.63 -14.67
C TRP A 31 -3.66 -6.12 -13.75
N PRO A 32 -3.60 -6.57 -12.49
CA PRO A 32 -2.57 -6.14 -11.56
C PRO A 32 -1.38 -7.09 -11.57
N VAL A 33 -0.18 -6.53 -11.49
CA VAL A 33 1.02 -7.26 -11.08
C VAL A 33 1.22 -6.95 -9.60
N ILE A 34 1.04 -7.98 -8.75
CA ILE A 34 1.17 -7.84 -7.30
C ILE A 34 2.41 -8.59 -6.84
N HIS A 35 3.26 -7.91 -6.08
CA HIS A 35 4.39 -8.49 -5.37
C HIS A 35 4.19 -8.32 -3.88
N THR A 36 4.30 -9.41 -3.12
CA THR A 36 3.99 -9.44 -1.69
C THR A 36 5.25 -9.78 -0.89
N TYR A 37 5.52 -8.97 0.14
CA TYR A 37 6.66 -9.13 1.05
C TYR A 37 6.15 -9.20 2.49
N ILE A 38 6.40 -10.33 3.15
CA ILE A 38 5.95 -10.56 4.53
C ILE A 38 7.17 -10.52 5.46
N GLY A 39 7.16 -9.61 6.42
CA GLY A 39 8.21 -9.47 7.45
C GLY A 39 9.60 -9.08 6.96
N ASN A 40 9.81 -8.94 5.64
CA ASN A 40 11.11 -8.63 5.04
C ASN A 40 11.11 -7.23 4.41
N LEU A 41 11.38 -6.22 5.24
CA LEU A 41 11.37 -4.82 4.83
C LEU A 41 12.50 -4.50 3.85
N GLU A 42 13.70 -5.07 4.03
CA GLU A 42 14.85 -4.74 3.17
C GLU A 42 14.61 -5.16 1.71
N ASN A 43 14.06 -6.35 1.48
CA ASN A 43 13.71 -6.81 0.13
C ASN A 43 12.60 -5.96 -0.49
N TYR A 44 11.61 -5.55 0.32
CA TYR A 44 10.57 -4.63 -0.11
C TYR A 44 11.17 -3.29 -0.55
N LEU A 45 12.02 -2.68 0.29
CA LEU A 45 12.66 -1.40 0.00
C LEU A 45 13.53 -1.48 -1.26
N HIS A 46 14.28 -2.56 -1.43
CA HIS A 46 15.09 -2.78 -2.63
C HIS A 46 14.23 -2.85 -3.90
N PHE A 47 13.07 -3.52 -3.84
CA PHE A 47 12.18 -3.66 -5.00
C PHE A 47 11.49 -2.35 -5.38
N VAL A 48 11.00 -1.59 -4.40
CA VAL A 48 10.23 -0.37 -4.68
C VAL A 48 11.11 0.83 -5.01
N ARG A 49 12.42 0.77 -4.77
CA ARG A 49 13.34 1.90 -4.90
C ARG A 49 13.33 2.51 -6.30
N GLY A 50 13.16 3.84 -6.37
CA GLY A 50 13.33 4.62 -7.60
C GLY A 50 12.26 4.42 -8.68
N ASN A 51 11.19 3.65 -8.42
CA ASN A 51 10.11 3.44 -9.38
C ASN A 51 8.86 4.24 -8.99
N PRO A 52 8.55 5.36 -9.66
CA PRO A 52 7.42 6.23 -9.31
C PRO A 52 6.07 5.67 -9.77
N TYR A 53 6.05 4.63 -10.60
CA TYR A 53 4.83 4.07 -11.19
C TYR A 53 4.25 2.88 -10.40
N LEU A 54 4.78 2.63 -9.20
CA LEU A 54 4.28 1.60 -8.29
C LEU A 54 3.26 2.20 -7.32
N ILE A 55 2.32 1.36 -6.90
CA ILE A 55 1.51 1.59 -5.72
C ILE A 55 2.10 0.74 -4.59
N MET A 56 2.70 1.40 -3.62
CA MET A 56 3.21 0.82 -2.39
C MET A 56 2.04 0.67 -1.42
N LEU A 57 1.66 -0.55 -1.08
CA LEU A 57 0.62 -0.82 -0.08
C LEU A 57 1.28 -1.42 1.16
N VAL A 58 1.02 -0.86 2.33
CA VAL A 58 1.67 -1.27 3.58
C VAL A 58 0.59 -1.59 4.60
N SER A 59 0.60 -2.83 5.11
CA SER A 59 -0.17 -3.24 6.29
C SER A 59 0.77 -3.32 7.48
N ALA A 60 0.72 -2.30 8.34
CA ALA A 60 1.55 -2.23 9.55
C ALA A 60 0.88 -1.35 10.60
N ARG A 61 0.87 -1.79 11.86
CA ARG A 61 0.11 -1.17 12.96
C ARG A 61 1.02 -0.68 14.09
N GLY A 62 0.46 0.17 14.96
CA GLY A 62 1.17 0.78 16.08
C GLY A 62 2.39 1.61 15.69
N GLU A 63 3.22 1.93 16.67
CA GLU A 63 4.40 2.80 16.52
C GLU A 63 5.43 2.22 15.54
N LYS A 64 5.66 0.91 15.61
CA LYS A 64 6.56 0.21 14.68
C LYS A 64 6.07 0.34 13.23
N GLY A 65 4.76 0.28 13.00
CA GLY A 65 4.17 0.48 11.68
C GLY A 65 4.45 1.88 11.12
N ALA A 66 4.35 2.91 11.95
CA ALA A 66 4.68 4.29 11.54
C ALA A 66 6.15 4.42 11.12
N GLN A 67 7.08 3.82 11.89
CA GLN A 67 8.51 3.81 11.54
C GLN A 67 8.79 3.09 10.22
N ILE A 68 8.10 1.98 9.96
CA ILE A 68 8.21 1.24 8.68
C ILE A 68 7.74 2.11 7.52
N VAL A 69 6.57 2.73 7.64
CA VAL A 69 5.99 3.58 6.60
C VAL A 69 6.86 4.80 6.32
N GLN A 70 7.43 5.40 7.36
CA GLN A 70 8.39 6.49 7.22
C GLN A 70 9.58 6.06 6.35
N ARG A 71 10.20 4.92 6.67
CA ARG A 71 11.35 4.41 5.92
C ARG A 71 11.01 4.06 4.47
N ILE A 72 9.80 3.51 4.23
CA ILE A 72 9.29 3.25 2.88
C ILE A 72 9.13 4.55 2.10
N ARG A 73 8.53 5.58 2.71
CA ARG A 73 8.34 6.88 2.08
C ARG A 73 9.67 7.56 1.76
N GLU A 74 10.62 7.55 2.69
CA GLU A 74 11.96 8.13 2.48
C GLU A 74 12.70 7.43 1.33
N ASN A 75 12.55 6.11 1.22
CA ASN A 75 13.18 5.32 0.15
C ASN A 75 12.54 5.55 -1.24
N ASN A 76 11.23 5.80 -1.30
CA ASN A 76 10.55 6.16 -2.54
C ASN A 76 9.48 7.26 -2.31
N PRO A 77 9.87 8.54 -2.37
CA PRO A 77 8.94 9.65 -2.17
C PRO A 77 7.98 9.85 -3.35
N ALA A 78 8.31 9.34 -4.54
CA ALA A 78 7.57 9.60 -5.76
C ALA A 78 6.42 8.62 -6.00
N ALA A 79 6.52 7.38 -5.52
CA ALA A 79 5.48 6.38 -5.67
C ALA A 79 4.24 6.66 -4.79
N SER A 80 3.09 6.16 -5.23
CA SER A 80 1.85 6.21 -4.45
C SER A 80 1.98 5.27 -3.25
N LEU A 81 1.64 5.74 -2.05
CA LEU A 81 1.71 4.97 -0.80
C LEU A 81 0.33 4.89 -0.15
N ILE A 82 -0.18 3.67 0.00
CA ILE A 82 -1.39 3.35 0.76
C ILE A 82 -0.94 2.71 2.07
N TRP A 83 -1.39 3.26 3.20
CA TRP A 83 -1.11 2.69 4.51
C TRP A 83 -2.40 2.19 5.16
N LEU A 84 -2.44 0.90 5.44
CA LEU A 84 -3.48 0.26 6.24
C LEU A 84 -2.97 0.09 7.67
N SER A 85 -3.64 0.73 8.62
CA SER A 85 -3.20 0.76 10.04
C SER A 85 -4.37 0.85 11.02
N ASP A 86 -4.06 1.05 12.29
CA ASP A 86 -5.05 1.32 13.34
C ASP A 86 -5.38 2.83 13.44
N GLU A 87 -6.46 3.16 14.14
CA GLU A 87 -6.91 4.55 14.31
C GLU A 87 -5.87 5.45 14.99
N LYS A 88 -4.98 4.90 15.82
CA LYS A 88 -3.96 5.68 16.53
C LYS A 88 -2.98 6.31 15.54
N ASN A 89 -2.75 5.63 14.42
CA ASN A 89 -1.86 6.06 13.35
C ASN A 89 -2.53 6.98 12.30
N ALA A 90 -3.84 7.22 12.39
CA ALA A 90 -4.55 8.08 11.44
C ALA A 90 -4.02 9.53 11.42
N LEU A 91 -3.52 10.03 12.57
CA LEU A 91 -2.89 11.35 12.66
C LEU A 91 -1.44 11.35 12.13
N GLU A 92 -0.72 10.23 12.26
CA GLU A 92 0.67 10.10 11.79
C GLU A 92 0.76 10.02 10.27
N PHE A 93 -0.29 9.54 9.60
CA PHE A 93 -0.39 9.48 8.14
C PHE A 93 -0.09 10.83 7.46
N TRP A 94 -0.62 11.94 8.00
CA TRP A 94 -0.42 13.28 7.44
C TRP A 94 1.04 13.73 7.49
N LYS A 95 1.75 13.37 8.57
CA LYS A 95 3.17 13.68 8.74
C LYS A 95 4.05 12.90 7.76
N LEU A 96 3.64 11.67 7.43
CA LEU A 96 4.40 10.76 6.57
C LEU A 96 4.10 10.91 5.08
N HIS A 97 3.27 11.89 4.69
CA HIS A 97 2.90 12.17 3.30
C HIS A 97 2.47 10.90 2.53
N ALA A 98 1.81 9.96 3.19
CA ALA A 98 1.20 8.85 2.49
C ALA A 98 0.01 9.39 1.65
N ASN A 99 -0.34 8.68 0.58
CA ASN A 99 -1.33 9.16 -0.39
C ASN A 99 -2.75 8.80 0.04
N ALA A 100 -2.91 7.67 0.72
CA ALA A 100 -4.17 7.25 1.29
C ALA A 100 -3.96 6.40 2.53
N PHE A 101 -4.94 6.47 3.43
CA PHE A 101 -4.98 5.74 4.68
C PHE A 101 -6.25 4.88 4.74
N GLY A 102 -6.12 3.66 5.24
CA GLY A 102 -7.25 2.78 5.52
C GLY A 102 -7.09 2.12 6.89
N LEU A 103 -8.21 1.67 7.46
CA LEU A 103 -8.17 0.88 8.69
C LEU A 103 -7.80 -0.56 8.35
N PHE A 104 -7.07 -1.23 9.24
CA PHE A 104 -6.74 -2.65 9.12
C PHE A 104 -7.46 -3.47 10.21
N PRO A 105 -8.17 -4.56 9.85
CA PRO A 105 -8.39 -5.08 8.49
C PRO A 105 -9.32 -4.17 7.67
N PRO A 106 -9.08 -3.98 6.36
CA PRO A 106 -9.90 -3.09 5.55
C PRO A 106 -11.22 -3.76 5.16
N GLU A 107 -12.27 -2.95 5.11
CA GLU A 107 -13.48 -3.31 4.38
C GLU A 107 -13.21 -3.21 2.87
N ARG A 108 -13.93 -4.02 2.09
CA ARG A 108 -13.76 -4.09 0.64
C ARG A 108 -14.02 -2.75 -0.02
N GLU A 109 -15.09 -2.10 0.36
CA GLU A 109 -15.54 -0.81 -0.16
C GLU A 109 -14.51 0.28 0.11
N GLN A 110 -13.96 0.31 1.34
CA GLN A 110 -12.91 1.25 1.73
C GLN A 110 -11.63 1.02 0.91
N LEU A 111 -11.22 -0.24 0.73
CA LEU A 111 -10.04 -0.58 -0.05
C LEU A 111 -10.22 -0.18 -1.53
N GLU A 112 -11.42 -0.39 -2.08
CA GLU A 112 -11.76 -0.02 -3.44
C GLU A 112 -11.71 1.50 -3.68
N GLU A 113 -12.24 2.29 -2.74
CA GLU A 113 -12.21 3.76 -2.82
C GLU A 113 -10.76 4.27 -2.82
N VAL A 114 -9.96 3.80 -1.85
CA VAL A 114 -8.55 4.16 -1.69
C VAL A 114 -7.73 3.79 -2.93
N LEU A 115 -7.95 2.58 -3.48
CA LEU A 115 -7.31 2.17 -4.73
C LEU A 115 -7.71 3.06 -5.90
N THR A 116 -8.99 3.39 -6.02
CA THR A 116 -9.50 4.20 -7.14
C THR A 116 -8.87 5.59 -7.15
N ASP A 117 -8.76 6.24 -5.98
CA ASP A 117 -8.07 7.54 -5.87
C ASP A 117 -6.58 7.42 -6.26
N CYS A 118 -5.87 6.43 -5.72
CA CYS A 118 -4.45 6.22 -6.04
C CYS A 118 -4.20 5.90 -7.52
N LEU A 119 -5.08 5.11 -8.15
CA LEU A 119 -5.00 4.78 -9.57
C LEU A 119 -5.17 6.02 -10.45
N SER A 120 -6.16 6.86 -10.15
CA SER A 120 -6.42 8.09 -10.89
C SER A 120 -5.21 9.06 -10.86
N ARG A 121 -4.53 9.16 -9.70
CA ARG A 121 -3.33 9.98 -9.53
C ARG A 121 -2.14 9.42 -10.29
N THR A 122 -1.99 8.10 -10.30
CA THR A 122 -0.88 7.42 -11.00
C THR A 122 -1.03 7.55 -12.52
N GLU A 123 -2.27 7.52 -13.04
CA GLU A 123 -2.56 7.73 -14.46
C GLU A 123 -2.26 9.17 -14.92
N ARG A 124 -2.55 10.18 -14.10
CA ARG A 124 -2.20 11.58 -14.41
C ARG A 124 -0.69 11.85 -14.45
N ARG A 125 0.14 10.94 -13.92
CA ARG A 125 1.60 11.06 -13.88
C ARG A 125 2.31 10.28 -14.99
N ARG A 126 1.59 9.51 -15.79
CA ARG A 126 2.10 8.82 -16.99
C ARG A 126 1.99 9.73 -18.20
#